data_AF-A0A8H4XU20-F1
#
_entry.id   AF-A0A8H4XU20-F1
#
_cell.length_a   1.000
_cell.length_b   1.000
_cell.length_c   1.000
_cell.angle_alpha   90.00
_cell.angle_beta   90.00
_cell.angle_gamma   90.00
#
_symmetry.space_group_name_H-M   'P 1'
#
loop_
_entity.id
_entity.type
_entity.pdbx_description
1 polymer ?
#
loop_
_entity_poly.entity_id
_entity_poly.type
_entity_poly.pdbx_seq_one_letter_code
_entity_poly.pdbx_strand_id
1 'polypeptide(L)'
;VGVSLVDRKPSFMDTDAWKNIPWSAGTTTKDLLHYLIDLVVEIPALLGEHDDLVAAQESQILGKGEYRAKQARLWNAVSDLTDRFAQWKKKYVDNYPAGLPKEMKIPPSPNDPFPVFRCRDLRTMGIIEPPPLIYPDLRLLQTMCFYYATRLILSSIDDRPEGAVSMPEKYHFACGIARSLEDYLRRAPGNMINRLAFSTRVAWEAFPPGGPEREFMGQVFNLVEKRHSLRLWGSFMPELSARAGSPP
;
A
#
# COMPACT_ATOMS: atom_id res chain seq x y z
N VAL A 1 -1.55 -2.82 13.62
CA VAL A 1 -1.57 -2.03 12.36
C VAL A 1 -2.66 -2.49 11.41
N GLY A 2 -2.61 -3.70 10.85
CA GLY A 2 -3.60 -4.17 9.86
C GLY A 2 -5.07 -4.04 10.31
N VAL A 3 -5.39 -4.51 11.53
CA VAL A 3 -6.73 -4.36 12.11
C VAL A 3 -7.14 -2.90 12.29
N SER A 4 -6.24 -2.06 12.82
CA SER A 4 -6.52 -0.62 13.00
C SER A 4 -6.76 0.12 11.68
N LEU A 5 -6.12 -0.30 10.58
CA LEU A 5 -6.37 0.25 9.24
C LEU A 5 -7.76 -0.12 8.72
N VAL A 6 -8.23 -1.33 9.01
CA VAL A 6 -9.59 -1.79 8.67
C VAL A 6 -10.63 -1.09 9.54
N ASP A 7 -10.38 -1.03 10.85
CA ASP A 7 -11.29 -0.40 11.81
C ASP A 7 -11.26 1.13 11.73
N ARG A 8 -10.27 1.70 11.02
CA ARG A 8 -10.02 3.14 10.87
C ARG A 8 -10.01 3.86 12.22
N LYS A 9 -9.37 3.22 13.20
CA LYS A 9 -9.26 3.68 14.60
C LYS A 9 -7.80 3.82 15.01
N PRO A 10 -7.46 4.85 15.80
CA PRO A 10 -6.12 5.02 16.34
C PRO A 10 -5.62 3.74 17.04
N SER A 11 -4.33 3.47 16.90
CA SER A 11 -3.67 2.34 17.56
C SER A 11 -2.77 2.85 18.68
N PHE A 12 -2.62 2.08 19.75
CA PHE A 12 -1.63 2.37 20.80
C PHE A 12 -0.19 2.49 20.25
N MET A 13 0.06 1.89 19.09
CA MET A 13 1.35 1.93 18.39
C MET A 13 1.72 3.33 17.90
N ASP A 14 0.77 4.26 17.84
CA ASP A 14 1.05 5.66 17.47
C ASP A 14 1.66 6.48 18.62
N THR A 15 1.73 5.93 19.83
CA THR A 15 2.32 6.66 20.97
C THR A 15 3.85 6.73 20.89
N ASP A 16 4.43 7.84 21.36
CA ASP A 16 5.89 8.02 21.44
C ASP A 16 6.58 6.91 22.24
N ALA A 17 5.92 6.42 23.28
CA ALA A 17 6.37 5.28 24.08
C ALA A 17 6.61 4.05 23.18
N TRP A 18 5.65 3.69 22.34
CA TRP A 18 5.77 2.53 21.46
C TRP A 18 6.76 2.73 20.31
N LYS A 19 6.85 3.95 19.77
CA LYS A 19 7.83 4.28 18.74
C LYS A 19 9.27 4.21 19.27
N ASN A 20 9.53 4.41 20.57
CA ASN A 20 10.89 4.57 21.10
C ASN A 20 11.34 3.51 22.12
N ILE A 21 10.47 3.01 23.00
CA ILE A 21 10.85 2.12 24.11
C ILE A 21 11.49 0.80 23.64
N PRO A 22 11.02 0.12 22.57
CA PRO A 22 11.67 -1.12 22.12
C PRO A 22 13.15 -0.94 21.72
N TRP A 23 13.55 0.29 21.42
CA TRP A 23 14.87 0.64 20.89
C TRP A 23 15.75 1.37 21.93
N SER A 24 15.17 1.79 23.05
CA SER A 24 15.85 2.65 24.05
C SER A 24 17.00 1.95 24.78
N ALA A 25 16.96 0.61 24.87
CA ALA A 25 18.01 -0.20 25.46
C ALA A 25 19.25 -0.34 24.57
N GLY A 26 19.23 0.13 23.32
CA GLY A 26 20.37 0.11 22.39
C GLY A 26 20.79 -1.29 21.93
N THR A 27 20.03 -2.34 22.26
CA THR A 27 20.34 -3.74 21.92
C THR A 27 20.03 -4.08 20.46
N THR A 28 19.10 -3.35 19.84
CA THR A 28 18.74 -3.45 18.43
C THR A 28 18.45 -2.07 17.86
N THR A 29 18.64 -1.89 16.56
CA THR A 29 18.35 -0.64 15.86
C THR A 29 17.16 -0.80 14.92
N LYS A 30 16.41 0.29 14.73
CA LYS A 30 15.31 0.33 13.76
C LYS A 30 15.84 0.05 12.35
N ASP A 31 15.18 -0.86 11.66
CA ASP A 31 15.36 -1.03 10.21
C ASP A 31 14.38 -0.14 9.41
N LEU A 32 14.49 -0.15 8.08
CA LEU A 32 13.62 0.64 7.21
C LEU A 32 12.14 0.35 7.39
N LEU A 33 11.76 -0.90 7.70
CA LEU A 33 10.38 -1.30 7.86
C LEU A 33 9.83 -0.74 9.17
N HIS A 34 10.62 -0.75 10.25
CA HIS A 34 10.22 -0.13 11.51
C HIS A 34 9.98 1.37 11.35
N TYR A 35 10.89 2.09 10.68
CA TYR A 35 10.69 3.51 10.37
C TYR A 35 9.46 3.76 9.49
N LEU A 36 9.13 2.84 8.58
CA LEU A 36 7.91 2.94 7.80
C LEU A 36 6.66 2.72 8.66
N ILE A 37 6.69 1.72 9.55
CA ILE A 37 5.58 1.42 10.46
C ILE A 37 5.28 2.62 11.37
N ASP A 38 6.29 3.33 11.85
CA ASP A 38 6.11 4.55 12.66
C ASP A 38 5.25 5.62 11.96
N LEU A 39 5.33 5.70 10.62
CA LEU A 39 4.47 6.58 9.82
C LEU A 39 3.08 5.97 9.58
N VAL A 40 3.03 4.66 9.34
CA VAL A 40 1.78 3.97 8.98
C VAL A 40 0.80 3.91 10.15
N VAL A 41 1.28 3.87 11.39
CA VAL A 41 0.42 3.84 12.60
C VAL A 41 -0.41 5.12 12.79
N GLU A 42 -0.05 6.22 12.12
CA GLU A 42 -0.79 7.48 12.13
C GLU A 42 -1.99 7.46 11.17
N ILE A 43 -1.92 6.65 10.09
CA ILE A 43 -2.95 6.59 9.04
C ILE A 43 -4.35 6.28 9.60
N PRO A 44 -4.55 5.25 10.46
CA PRO A 44 -5.87 4.92 11.00
C PRO A 44 -6.60 6.09 11.66
N ALA A 45 -5.89 6.96 12.38
CA ALA A 45 -6.50 8.12 13.04
C ALA A 45 -7.01 9.12 12.00
N LEU A 46 -6.22 9.40 10.96
CA LEU A 46 -6.62 10.31 9.87
C LEU A 46 -7.80 9.74 9.07
N LEU A 47 -7.81 8.42 8.84
CA LEU A 47 -8.93 7.73 8.22
C LEU A 47 -10.22 7.88 9.03
N GLY A 48 -10.15 7.78 10.36
CA GLY A 48 -11.30 8.00 11.24
C GLY A 48 -11.75 9.46 11.27
N GLU A 49 -10.82 10.43 11.37
CA GLU A 49 -11.15 11.87 11.31
C GLU A 49 -11.85 12.24 9.99
N HIS A 50 -11.45 11.62 8.88
CA HIS A 50 -12.14 11.79 7.60
C HIS A 50 -13.58 11.24 7.63
N ASP A 51 -13.78 10.04 8.19
CA ASP A 51 -15.12 9.44 8.26
C ASP A 51 -16.06 10.27 9.14
N ASP A 52 -15.56 10.77 10.27
CA ASP A 52 -16.30 11.68 11.15
C ASP A 52 -16.69 12.98 10.42
N LEU A 53 -15.80 13.52 9.56
CA LEU A 53 -16.09 14.69 8.74
C LEU A 53 -17.17 14.42 7.69
N VAL A 54 -17.11 13.29 7.00
CA VAL A 54 -18.12 12.88 6.02
C VAL A 54 -19.48 12.72 6.71
N ALA A 55 -19.54 11.97 7.82
CA ALA A 55 -20.78 11.77 8.58
C ALA A 55 -21.36 13.09 9.10
N ALA A 56 -20.51 14.00 9.56
CA ALA A 56 -20.93 15.31 10.06
C ALA A 56 -21.43 16.25 8.96
N GLN A 57 -20.91 16.10 7.73
CA GLN A 57 -21.39 16.82 6.55
C GLN A 57 -22.77 16.32 6.11
N GLU A 58 -22.96 14.99 6.06
CA GLU A 58 -24.22 14.36 5.68
C GLU A 58 -25.34 14.68 6.67
N SER A 59 -25.03 14.69 7.96
CA SER A 59 -25.98 14.99 9.04
C SER A 59 -26.22 16.50 9.25
N GLN A 60 -25.51 17.37 8.54
CA GLN A 60 -25.57 18.84 8.66
C GLN A 60 -25.38 19.38 10.10
N ILE A 61 -24.73 18.60 10.97
CA ILE A 61 -24.55 18.92 12.39
C ILE A 61 -23.52 20.06 12.57
N LEU A 62 -22.49 20.09 11.72
CA LEU A 62 -21.41 21.09 11.83
C LEU A 62 -21.76 22.40 11.11
N GLY A 63 -21.50 23.52 11.77
CA GLY A 63 -21.49 24.82 11.12
C GLY A 63 -20.43 24.89 10.03
N LYS A 64 -20.69 25.63 8.94
CA LYS A 64 -19.77 25.76 7.78
C LYS A 64 -18.34 26.16 8.17
N GLY A 65 -18.19 27.04 9.17
CA GLY A 65 -16.89 27.47 9.67
C GLY A 65 -16.13 26.36 10.40
N GLU A 66 -16.82 25.58 11.23
CA GLU A 66 -16.23 24.47 11.98
C GLU A 66 -15.82 23.32 11.04
N TYR A 67 -16.67 23.00 10.05
CA TYR A 67 -16.34 22.01 9.03
C TYR A 67 -15.06 22.39 8.28
N ARG A 68 -14.96 23.63 7.79
CA ARG A 68 -13.77 24.12 7.08
C ARG A 68 -12.51 24.06 7.94
N ALA A 69 -12.62 24.40 9.23
CA ALA A 69 -11.50 24.34 10.16
C ALA A 69 -11.00 22.89 10.36
N LYS A 70 -11.92 21.94 10.57
CA LYS A 70 -11.58 20.52 10.72
C LYS A 70 -11.03 19.91 9.42
N GLN A 71 -11.61 20.26 8.27
CA GLN A 71 -11.10 19.83 6.96
C GLN A 71 -9.69 20.37 6.71
N ALA A 72 -9.43 21.65 6.98
CA ALA A 72 -8.10 22.23 6.84
C ALA A 72 -7.07 21.56 7.76
N ARG A 73 -7.46 21.20 9.00
CA ARG A 73 -6.60 20.44 9.92
C ARG A 73 -6.26 19.05 9.37
N LEU A 74 -7.26 18.32 8.87
CA LEU A 74 -7.05 17.01 8.26
C LEU A 74 -6.13 17.11 7.05
N TRP A 75 -6.36 18.09 6.16
CA TRP A 75 -5.51 18.33 5.00
C TRP A 75 -4.05 18.62 5.37
N ASN A 76 -3.81 19.44 6.39
CA ASN A 76 -2.45 19.71 6.85
C ASN A 76 -1.77 18.42 7.38
N ALA A 77 -2.51 17.60 8.13
CA ALA A 77 -1.98 16.34 8.66
C ALA A 77 -1.68 15.32 7.54
N VAL A 78 -2.57 15.19 6.55
CA VAL A 78 -2.35 14.34 5.37
C VAL A 78 -1.16 14.83 4.55
N SER A 79 -0.99 16.14 4.40
CA SER A 79 0.17 16.75 3.72
C SER A 79 1.48 16.41 4.42
N ASP A 80 1.57 16.68 5.72
CA ASP A 80 2.76 16.42 6.51
C ASP A 80 3.16 14.93 6.46
N LEU A 81 2.18 14.04 6.64
CA LEU A 81 2.44 12.60 6.59
C LEU A 81 2.90 12.17 5.18
N THR A 82 2.32 12.73 4.13
CA THR A 82 2.72 12.47 2.73
C THR A 82 4.17 12.88 2.47
N ASP A 83 4.58 14.04 2.97
CA ASP A 83 5.95 14.55 2.87
C ASP A 83 6.92 13.67 3.66
N ARG A 84 6.54 13.24 4.88
CA ARG A 84 7.35 12.31 5.67
C ARG A 84 7.52 10.95 5.00
N PHE A 85 6.50 10.43 4.31
CA PHE A 85 6.66 9.23 3.48
C PHE A 85 7.63 9.45 2.31
N ALA A 86 7.59 10.60 1.65
CA ALA A 86 8.53 10.92 0.57
C ALA A 86 9.97 11.02 1.09
N GLN A 87 10.17 11.69 2.23
CA GLN A 87 11.46 11.79 2.92
C GLN A 87 11.96 10.42 3.38
N TRP A 88 11.09 9.56 3.93
CA TRP A 88 11.44 8.20 4.30
C TRP A 88 11.96 7.41 3.09
N LYS A 89 11.27 7.46 1.95
CA LYS A 89 11.72 6.77 0.73
C LYS A 89 13.09 7.28 0.30
N LYS A 90 13.27 8.61 0.22
CA LYS A 90 14.55 9.23 -0.14
C LYS A 90 15.67 8.81 0.80
N LYS A 91 15.40 8.76 2.11
CA LYS A 91 16.41 8.46 3.12
C LYS A 91 16.80 6.98 3.14
N TYR A 92 15.83 6.08 3.11
CA TYR A 92 16.06 4.66 3.39
C TYR A 92 16.04 3.75 2.16
N VAL A 93 15.33 4.12 1.10
CA VAL A 93 15.21 3.31 -0.13
C VAL A 93 16.22 3.78 -1.17
N ASP A 94 16.29 5.08 -1.41
CA ASP A 94 17.17 5.63 -2.45
C ASP A 94 18.66 5.56 -2.05
N ASN A 95 18.95 5.36 -0.75
CA ASN A 95 20.30 5.13 -0.22
C ASN A 95 20.46 3.71 0.36
N TYR A 96 19.66 2.74 -0.09
CA TYR A 96 19.69 1.40 0.48
C TYR A 96 21.04 0.69 0.20
N PRO A 97 21.75 0.15 1.21
CA PRO A 97 23.13 -0.35 1.04
C PRO A 97 23.28 -1.47 0.01
N ALA A 98 22.29 -2.35 -0.12
CA ALA A 98 22.32 -3.47 -1.07
C ALA A 98 21.97 -3.05 -2.52
N GLY A 99 21.66 -1.77 -2.74
CA GLY A 99 21.31 -1.20 -4.03
C GLY A 99 19.81 -0.92 -4.20
N LEU A 100 19.47 -0.42 -5.38
CA LEU A 100 18.11 -0.02 -5.75
C LEU A 100 17.33 -1.14 -6.43
N PRO A 101 15.99 -1.11 -6.39
CA PRO A 101 15.15 -1.95 -7.24
C PRO A 101 15.48 -1.73 -8.72
N LYS A 102 15.55 -2.80 -9.51
CA LYS A 102 15.90 -2.75 -10.93
C LYS A 102 14.79 -3.34 -11.79
N GLU A 103 14.59 -2.75 -12.96
CA GLU A 103 13.71 -3.33 -13.98
C GLU A 103 14.48 -4.39 -14.77
N MET A 104 14.10 -5.65 -14.64
CA MET A 104 14.80 -6.75 -15.30
C MET A 104 13.82 -7.88 -15.64
N LYS A 105 13.99 -8.49 -16.82
CA LYS A 105 13.24 -9.68 -17.19
C LYS A 105 13.70 -10.86 -16.35
N ILE A 106 12.76 -11.57 -15.74
CA ILE A 106 13.02 -12.87 -15.12
C ILE A 106 12.94 -13.93 -16.23
N PRO A 107 13.99 -14.74 -16.45
CA PRO A 107 13.93 -15.80 -17.45
C PRO A 107 12.76 -16.74 -17.16
N PRO A 108 11.91 -17.05 -18.15
CA PRO A 108 10.81 -17.97 -17.96
C PRO A 108 11.34 -19.36 -17.61
N SER A 109 10.82 -19.94 -16.53
CA SER A 109 11.09 -21.33 -16.17
C SER A 109 10.03 -22.23 -16.83
N PRO A 110 10.42 -23.19 -17.70
CA PRO A 110 9.47 -24.12 -18.33
C PRO A 110 8.66 -24.92 -17.31
N ASN A 111 9.27 -25.20 -16.15
CA ASN A 111 8.66 -25.99 -15.08
C ASN A 111 7.86 -25.13 -14.09
N ASP A 112 8.01 -23.80 -14.15
CA ASP A 112 7.37 -22.87 -13.21
C ASP A 112 6.90 -21.58 -13.91
N PRO A 113 5.88 -21.68 -14.78
CA PRO A 113 5.34 -20.52 -15.48
C PRO A 113 4.74 -19.53 -14.49
N PHE A 114 4.95 -18.24 -14.77
CA PHE A 114 4.40 -17.13 -14.00
C PHE A 114 3.63 -16.19 -14.94
N PRO A 115 2.48 -15.64 -14.52
CA PRO A 115 1.70 -14.67 -15.29
C PRO A 115 2.54 -13.47 -15.75
N VAL A 116 2.30 -12.98 -16.97
CA VAL A 116 2.95 -11.75 -17.47
C VAL A 116 2.13 -10.55 -17.03
N PHE A 117 2.75 -9.61 -16.33
CA PHE A 117 2.07 -8.37 -15.95
C PHE A 117 1.91 -7.46 -17.16
N ARG A 118 0.66 -7.07 -17.42
CA ARG A 118 0.26 -6.10 -18.44
C ARG A 118 -0.46 -4.95 -17.77
N CYS A 119 -0.17 -3.74 -18.20
CA CYS A 119 -0.81 -2.54 -17.67
C CYS A 119 -1.11 -1.54 -18.80
N ARG A 120 -2.03 -0.62 -18.55
CA ARG A 120 -2.29 0.50 -19.45
C ARG A 120 -1.18 1.56 -19.32
N ASP A 121 -0.64 2.00 -20.44
CA ASP A 121 0.17 3.20 -20.51
C ASP A 121 -0.76 4.42 -20.38
N LEU A 122 -0.62 5.20 -19.31
CA LEU A 122 -1.50 6.35 -19.05
C LEU A 122 -1.35 7.48 -20.09
N ARG A 123 -0.28 7.50 -20.88
CA ARG A 123 -0.05 8.51 -21.92
C ARG A 123 -0.69 8.10 -23.25
N THR A 124 -0.58 6.83 -23.62
CA THR A 124 -1.04 6.34 -24.94
C THR A 124 -2.36 5.57 -24.87
N MET A 125 -2.80 5.21 -23.65
CA MET A 125 -3.91 4.30 -23.35
C MET A 125 -3.76 2.88 -23.93
N GLY A 126 -2.60 2.57 -24.52
CA GLY A 126 -2.27 1.23 -25.02
C GLY A 126 -1.90 0.27 -23.88
N ILE A 127 -1.95 -1.03 -24.16
CA ILE A 127 -1.49 -2.06 -23.23
C ILE A 127 0.01 -2.26 -23.44
N ILE A 128 0.78 -2.18 -22.35
CA ILE A 128 2.22 -2.42 -22.33
C ILE A 128 2.57 -3.56 -21.38
N GLU A 129 3.74 -4.15 -21.59
CA GLU A 129 4.32 -5.19 -20.74
C GLU A 129 5.57 -4.63 -20.05
N PRO A 130 5.42 -3.92 -18.91
CA PRO A 130 6.57 -3.40 -18.20
C PRO A 130 7.36 -4.56 -17.55
N PRO A 131 8.70 -4.47 -17.46
CA PRO A 131 9.49 -5.52 -16.82
C PRO A 131 9.14 -5.67 -15.34
N PRO A 132 9.32 -6.86 -14.74
CA PRO A 132 9.27 -7.03 -13.28
C PRO A 132 10.27 -6.12 -12.55
N LEU A 133 9.96 -5.83 -11.29
CA LEU A 133 10.87 -5.15 -10.37
C LEU A 133 11.63 -6.18 -9.55
N ILE A 134 12.96 -6.20 -9.68
CA ILE A 134 13.86 -7.07 -8.94
C ILE A 134 14.50 -6.30 -7.80
N TYR A 135 14.34 -6.83 -6.59
CA TYR A 135 14.88 -6.22 -5.38
C TYR A 135 16.13 -6.95 -4.90
N PRO A 136 17.14 -6.23 -4.36
CA PRO A 136 18.34 -6.83 -3.79
C PRO A 136 18.05 -7.92 -2.76
N ASP A 137 17.00 -7.74 -1.95
CA ASP A 137 16.56 -8.69 -0.95
C ASP A 137 15.04 -8.62 -0.72
N LEU A 138 14.52 -9.62 0.01
CA LEU A 138 13.09 -9.72 0.33
C LEU A 138 12.63 -8.66 1.34
N ARG A 139 13.54 -8.09 2.15
CA ARG A 139 13.20 -7.07 3.14
C ARG A 139 12.83 -5.78 2.43
N LEU A 140 13.65 -5.29 1.49
CA LEU A 140 13.35 -4.10 0.72
C LEU A 140 12.09 -4.28 -0.12
N LEU A 141 11.92 -5.46 -0.75
CA LEU A 141 10.72 -5.77 -1.53
C LEU A 141 9.46 -5.66 -0.68
N GLN A 142 9.40 -6.37 0.45
CA GLN A 142 8.25 -6.34 1.36
C GLN A 142 7.95 -4.92 1.83
N THR A 143 8.98 -4.18 2.24
CA THR A 143 8.82 -2.81 2.70
C THR A 143 8.29 -1.90 1.60
N MET A 144 8.76 -2.03 0.36
CA MET A 144 8.29 -1.21 -0.75
C MET A 144 6.86 -1.54 -1.15
N CYS A 145 6.47 -2.82 -1.16
CA CYS A 145 5.08 -3.20 -1.37
C CYS A 145 4.17 -2.67 -0.25
N PHE A 146 4.65 -2.66 0.99
CA PHE A 146 3.92 -2.07 2.11
C PHE A 146 3.81 -0.55 1.98
N TYR A 147 4.90 0.13 1.60
CA TYR A 147 4.93 1.57 1.31
C TYR A 147 3.91 1.95 0.23
N TYR A 148 3.89 1.24 -0.91
CA TYR A 148 2.93 1.51 -1.97
C TYR A 148 1.48 1.33 -1.50
N ALA A 149 1.21 0.27 -0.73
CA ALA A 149 -0.12 -0.01 -0.22
C ALA A 149 -0.60 1.05 0.78
N THR A 150 0.26 1.47 1.70
CA THR A 150 -0.10 2.49 2.71
C THR A 150 -0.25 3.87 2.09
N ARG A 151 0.54 4.20 1.07
CA ARG A 151 0.35 5.40 0.25
C ARG A 151 -0.98 5.38 -0.50
N LEU A 152 -1.38 4.24 -1.07
CA LEU A 152 -2.69 4.07 -1.70
C LEU A 152 -3.82 4.31 -0.69
N ILE A 153 -3.74 3.71 0.50
CA ILE A 153 -4.74 3.87 1.56
C ILE A 153 -4.85 5.32 2.02
N LEU A 154 -3.73 5.97 2.37
CA LEU A 154 -3.75 7.38 2.78
C LEU A 154 -4.33 8.28 1.66
N SER A 155 -3.99 8.00 0.40
CA SER A 155 -4.52 8.76 -0.73
C SER A 155 -6.02 8.57 -0.98
N SER A 156 -6.68 7.63 -0.31
CA SER A 156 -8.13 7.42 -0.46
C SER A 156 -8.97 8.51 0.22
N ILE A 157 -8.39 9.20 1.21
CA ILE A 157 -9.01 10.30 1.96
C ILE A 157 -8.39 11.66 1.61
N ASP A 158 -7.47 11.69 0.64
CA ASP A 158 -6.76 12.90 0.23
C ASP A 158 -7.52 13.58 -0.92
N ASP A 159 -8.43 14.48 -0.54
CA ASP A 159 -9.26 15.30 -1.42
C ASP A 159 -8.75 16.75 -1.52
N ARG A 160 -7.50 17.01 -1.12
CA ARG A 160 -6.89 18.34 -1.20
C ARG A 160 -6.87 18.84 -2.64
N PRO A 161 -7.16 20.14 -2.88
CA PRO A 161 -7.13 20.71 -4.23
C PRO A 161 -5.72 20.73 -4.83
N GLU A 162 -4.69 20.88 -4.00
CA GLU A 162 -3.30 20.95 -4.40
C GLU A 162 -2.45 19.98 -3.57
N GLY A 163 -1.47 19.35 -4.20
CA GLY A 163 -0.53 18.43 -3.53
C GLY A 163 -1.12 17.07 -3.13
N ALA A 164 -2.37 16.78 -3.49
CA ALA A 164 -2.94 15.44 -3.36
C ALA A 164 -2.24 14.45 -4.30
N VAL A 165 -2.09 13.20 -3.85
CA VAL A 165 -1.55 12.13 -4.70
C VAL A 165 -2.45 11.96 -5.93
N SER A 166 -1.89 12.20 -7.12
CA SER A 166 -2.64 12.18 -8.37
C SER A 166 -3.06 10.76 -8.76
N MET A 167 -4.09 10.63 -9.61
CA MET A 167 -4.51 9.32 -10.14
C MET A 167 -3.38 8.55 -10.84
N PRO A 168 -2.52 9.19 -11.66
CA PRO A 168 -1.34 8.52 -12.21
C PRO A 168 -0.38 7.97 -11.15
N GLU A 169 -0.15 8.71 -10.06
CA GLU A 169 0.71 8.23 -8.97
C GLU A 169 0.08 7.06 -8.21
N LYS A 170 -1.23 7.11 -7.92
CA LYS A 170 -1.96 5.97 -7.31
C LYS A 170 -1.82 4.73 -8.19
N TYR A 171 -2.04 4.89 -9.49
CA TYR A 171 -1.88 3.80 -10.45
C TYR A 171 -0.44 3.26 -10.49
N HIS A 172 0.56 4.13 -10.41
CA HIS A 172 1.96 3.72 -10.34
C HIS A 172 2.29 2.93 -9.07
N PHE A 173 1.73 3.31 -7.91
CA PHE A 173 1.89 2.53 -6.67
C PHE A 173 1.29 1.12 -6.80
N ALA A 174 0.09 1.00 -7.37
CA ALA A 174 -0.54 -0.29 -7.61
C ALA A 174 0.29 -1.15 -8.58
N CYS A 175 0.79 -0.56 -9.67
CA CYS A 175 1.70 -1.23 -10.60
C CYS A 175 3.01 -1.65 -9.93
N GLY A 176 3.57 -0.83 -9.04
CA GLY A 176 4.77 -1.15 -8.28
C GLY A 176 4.61 -2.44 -7.46
N ILE A 177 3.45 -2.63 -6.82
CA ILE A 177 3.11 -3.86 -6.12
C ILE A 177 3.02 -5.03 -7.10
N ALA A 178 2.22 -4.90 -8.17
CA ALA A 178 2.01 -5.97 -9.15
C ALA A 178 3.32 -6.44 -9.81
N ARG A 179 4.18 -5.50 -10.19
CA ARG A 179 5.50 -5.76 -10.80
C ARG A 179 6.49 -6.43 -9.84
N SER A 180 6.24 -6.37 -8.53
CA SER A 180 7.09 -6.99 -7.51
C SER A 180 6.69 -8.44 -7.19
N LEU A 181 5.50 -8.88 -7.62
CA LEU A 181 4.95 -10.18 -7.21
C LEU A 181 5.75 -11.36 -7.74
N GLU A 182 6.26 -11.30 -8.97
CA GLU A 182 7.03 -12.42 -9.53
C GLU A 182 8.34 -12.64 -8.75
N ASP A 183 9.11 -11.57 -8.57
CA ASP A 183 10.37 -11.61 -7.84
C ASP A 183 10.17 -12.11 -6.40
N TYR A 184 9.06 -11.69 -5.77
CA TYR A 184 8.71 -12.14 -4.44
C TYR A 184 8.33 -13.63 -4.39
N LEU A 185 7.37 -14.05 -5.21
CA LEU A 185 6.81 -15.41 -5.15
C LEU A 185 7.81 -16.47 -5.57
N ARG A 186 8.81 -16.13 -6.38
CA ARG A 186 9.91 -17.05 -6.72
C ARG A 186 10.95 -17.19 -5.60
N ARG A 187 11.14 -16.18 -4.76
CA ARG A 187 12.18 -16.15 -3.72
C ARG A 187 11.66 -16.40 -2.30
N ALA A 188 10.40 -16.10 -2.03
CA ALA A 188 9.83 -16.15 -0.68
C ALA A 188 9.66 -17.60 -0.19
N PRO A 189 10.22 -17.95 0.99
CA PRO A 189 10.07 -19.29 1.52
C PRO A 189 8.70 -19.48 2.21
N GLY A 190 8.01 -20.58 1.88
CA GLY A 190 6.88 -21.13 2.63
C GLY A 190 5.80 -20.09 3.00
N ASN A 191 5.57 -19.93 4.31
CA ASN A 191 4.50 -19.07 4.84
C ASN A 191 4.76 -17.55 4.67
N MET A 192 5.97 -17.14 4.29
CA MET A 192 6.29 -15.72 4.09
C MET A 192 5.47 -15.10 2.98
N ILE A 193 4.92 -15.91 2.07
CA ILE A 193 4.08 -15.46 0.98
C ILE A 193 2.95 -14.55 1.49
N ASN A 194 2.30 -14.90 2.59
CA ASN A 194 1.22 -14.11 3.18
C ASN A 194 1.60 -12.68 3.58
N ARG A 195 2.88 -12.33 3.69
CA ARG A 195 3.31 -10.95 3.99
C ARG A 195 2.95 -9.95 2.89
N LEU A 196 2.74 -10.40 1.65
CA LEU A 196 2.26 -9.53 0.57
C LEU A 196 0.75 -9.55 0.38
N ALA A 197 0.00 -10.43 1.07
CA ALA A 197 -1.45 -10.55 0.86
C ALA A 197 -2.15 -9.18 0.96
N PHE A 198 -1.85 -8.44 2.02
CA PHE A 198 -2.37 -7.10 2.25
C PHE A 198 -2.06 -6.12 1.10
N SER A 199 -0.79 -5.98 0.72
CA SER A 199 -0.38 -5.08 -0.36
C SER A 199 -1.01 -5.47 -1.70
N THR A 200 -1.05 -6.77 -2.00
CA THR A 200 -1.68 -7.29 -3.22
C THR A 200 -3.17 -6.96 -3.25
N ARG A 201 -3.87 -7.09 -2.11
CA ARG A 201 -5.28 -6.71 -2.01
C ARG A 201 -5.50 -5.22 -2.27
N VAL A 202 -4.70 -4.35 -1.65
CA VAL A 202 -4.79 -2.90 -1.86
C VAL A 202 -4.55 -2.53 -3.32
N ALA A 203 -3.57 -3.14 -3.97
CA ALA A 203 -3.30 -2.92 -5.39
C ALA A 203 -4.49 -3.36 -6.27
N TRP A 204 -5.11 -4.51 -5.98
CA TRP A 204 -6.30 -4.99 -6.69
C TRP A 204 -7.45 -3.97 -6.64
N GLU A 205 -7.73 -3.45 -5.45
CA GLU A 205 -8.80 -2.46 -5.24
C GLU A 205 -8.52 -1.15 -6.00
N ALA A 206 -7.25 -0.74 -6.09
CA ALA A 206 -6.81 0.45 -6.81
C ALA A 206 -6.90 0.32 -8.34
N PHE A 207 -6.79 -0.90 -8.90
CA PHE A 207 -6.88 -1.10 -10.34
C PHE A 207 -8.33 -0.98 -10.86
N PRO A 208 -8.52 -0.45 -12.09
CA PRO A 208 -9.84 -0.42 -12.73
C PRO A 208 -10.45 -1.82 -12.93
N PRO A 209 -11.77 -1.98 -12.74
CA PRO A 209 -12.45 -3.24 -13.02
C PRO A 209 -12.33 -3.63 -14.50
N GLY A 210 -12.11 -4.93 -14.77
CA GLY A 210 -11.94 -5.46 -16.14
C GLY A 210 -10.63 -5.06 -16.83
N GLY A 211 -9.68 -4.42 -16.13
CA GLY A 211 -8.37 -4.11 -16.68
C GLY A 211 -7.41 -5.30 -16.74
N PRO A 212 -6.38 -5.26 -17.61
CA PRO A 212 -5.35 -6.31 -17.69
C PRO A 212 -4.61 -6.52 -16.37
N GLU A 213 -4.56 -5.50 -15.51
CA GLU A 213 -3.91 -5.55 -14.20
C GLU A 213 -4.68 -6.45 -13.24
N ARG A 214 -6.02 -6.35 -13.22
CA ARG A 214 -6.87 -7.25 -12.43
C ARG A 214 -6.87 -8.66 -13.00
N GLU A 215 -6.78 -8.84 -14.31
CA GLU A 215 -6.61 -10.18 -14.88
C GLU A 215 -5.32 -10.84 -14.37
N PHE A 216 -4.19 -10.14 -14.48
CA PHE A 216 -2.90 -10.60 -13.96
C PHE A 216 -2.97 -10.97 -12.47
N MET A 217 -3.52 -10.07 -11.64
CA MET A 217 -3.61 -10.31 -10.21
C MET A 217 -4.48 -11.53 -9.88
N GLY A 218 -5.54 -11.79 -10.67
CA GLY A 218 -6.39 -12.97 -10.53
C GLY A 218 -5.64 -14.25 -10.88
N GLN A 219 -4.82 -14.22 -11.92
CA GLN A 219 -3.92 -15.32 -12.27
C GLN A 219 -2.90 -15.57 -11.14
N VAL A 220 -2.35 -14.52 -10.53
CA VAL A 220 -1.43 -14.64 -9.38
C VAL A 220 -2.14 -15.21 -8.15
N PHE A 221 -3.38 -14.80 -7.85
CA PHE A 221 -4.17 -15.38 -6.76
C PHE A 221 -4.37 -16.88 -6.93
N ASN A 222 -4.79 -17.31 -8.13
CA ASN A 222 -4.93 -18.71 -8.47
C ASN A 222 -3.61 -19.48 -8.37
N LEU A 223 -2.50 -18.84 -8.74
CA LEU A 223 -1.17 -19.44 -8.65
C LEU A 223 -0.75 -19.68 -7.20
N VAL A 224 -0.94 -18.69 -6.32
CA VAL A 224 -0.62 -18.79 -4.89
C VAL A 224 -1.48 -19.85 -4.21
N GLU A 225 -2.78 -19.90 -4.53
CA GLU A 225 -3.69 -20.91 -4.01
C GLU A 225 -3.23 -22.33 -4.40
N LYS A 226 -2.87 -22.54 -5.67
CA LYS A 226 -2.36 -23.85 -6.15
C LYS A 226 -1.03 -24.25 -5.54
N ARG A 227 -0.08 -23.30 -5.40
CA ARG A 227 1.28 -23.61 -4.93
C ARG A 227 1.38 -23.78 -3.41
N HIS A 228 0.51 -23.11 -2.65
CA HIS A 228 0.68 -23.01 -1.21
C HIS A 228 -0.54 -23.43 -0.38
N SER A 229 -1.67 -23.79 -1.01
CA SER A 229 -2.93 -24.14 -0.32
C SER A 229 -3.42 -23.02 0.61
N LEU A 230 -3.06 -21.77 0.32
CA LEU A 230 -3.35 -20.60 1.16
C LEU A 230 -4.63 -19.90 0.67
N ARG A 231 -5.76 -20.15 1.35
CA ARG A 231 -7.06 -19.49 1.10
C ARG A 231 -7.07 -17.97 1.35
N LEU A 232 -6.06 -17.43 2.02
CA LEU A 232 -6.04 -16.06 2.56
C LEU A 232 -6.03 -14.95 1.50
N TRP A 233 -5.53 -15.20 0.28
CA TRP A 233 -5.43 -14.15 -0.74
C TRP A 233 -6.77 -13.90 -1.45
N GLY A 234 -7.68 -14.88 -1.47
CA GLY A 234 -8.96 -14.80 -2.16
C GLY A 234 -10.21 -14.65 -1.28
N SER A 235 -10.14 -14.91 0.04
CA SER A 235 -11.37 -15.14 0.84
C SER A 235 -11.54 -14.36 2.15
N PHE A 236 -10.61 -13.50 2.61
CA PHE A 236 -10.71 -12.93 3.97
C PHE A 236 -10.16 -11.50 4.16
N MET A 237 -10.39 -10.57 3.24
CA MET A 237 -10.21 -9.15 3.58
C MET A 237 -11.50 -8.38 3.30
N PRO A 238 -12.18 -7.85 4.35
CA PRO A 238 -13.24 -6.85 4.19
C PRO A 238 -12.75 -5.72 3.29
N GLU A 239 -13.65 -5.10 2.52
CA GLU A 239 -13.29 -3.94 1.70
C GLU A 239 -12.57 -2.89 2.57
N LEU A 240 -11.35 -2.50 2.18
CA LEU A 240 -10.60 -1.44 2.89
C LEU A 240 -11.17 -0.05 2.57
N SER A 241 -11.93 0.04 1.47
CA SER A 241 -12.66 1.23 1.05
C SER A 241 -14.14 1.00 1.32
N ALA A 242 -14.77 1.87 2.11
CA ALA A 242 -16.22 1.99 2.15
C ALA A 242 -16.72 2.57 0.81
N ARG A 243 -16.68 1.78 -0.27
CA ARG A 243 -17.40 2.16 -1.49
C ARG A 243 -18.88 1.90 -1.22
N ALA A 244 -19.68 2.95 -1.28
CA ALA A 244 -21.11 2.79 -1.46
C ALA A 244 -21.35 2.01 -2.77
N GLY A 245 -21.79 0.74 -2.66
CA GLY A 245 -22.42 0.02 -3.77
C GLY A 245 -21.81 -1.29 -4.27
N SER A 246 -20.89 -1.97 -3.56
CA SER A 246 -20.57 -3.37 -3.89
C SER A 246 -21.53 -4.32 -3.17
N PRO A 247 -22.22 -5.25 -3.85
CA PRO A 247 -22.97 -6.30 -3.16
C PRO A 247 -22.01 -7.30 -2.48
N PRO A 248 -22.48 -8.02 -1.45
CA PRO A 248 -21.70 -8.97 -0.67
C PRO A 248 -21.10 -10.13 -1.48
#